data_AF-A0A0R2PG44-F1
#
_entry.id   AF-A0A0R2PG44-F1
#
_cell.length_a   1.000
_cell.length_b   1.000
_cell.length_c   1.000
_cell.angle_alpha   90.00
_cell.angle_beta   90.00
_cell.angle_gamma   90.00
#
_symmetry.space_group_name_H-M   'P 1'
#
loop_
_entity.id
_entity.type
_entity.pdbx_description
1 polymer ?
#
loop_
_entity_poly.entity_id
_entity_poly.type
_entity_poly.pdbx_seq_one_letter_code
_entity_poly.pdbx_strand_id
1 'polypeptide(L)'
;MRGVYSLLLGAALGASSIFVYSFYPPVGLILSLLATGVGIWATGRLWGKRAYKIIASIAWAMVVLRAGFPGVNEEYLVQGDTLGVSLINFG
;
A
#
# COMPACT_ATOMS: atom_id res chain seq x y z
N MET A 1 9.25 -19.90 1.33
CA MET A 1 7.90 -19.76 1.95
C MET A 1 7.68 -18.38 2.58
N ARG A 2 8.29 -18.04 3.74
CA ARG A 2 7.98 -16.80 4.50
C ARG A 2 8.18 -15.48 3.73
N GLY A 3 9.18 -15.40 2.85
CA GLY A 3 9.41 -14.22 2.01
C GLY A 3 8.30 -13.96 0.99
N VAL A 4 7.74 -15.03 0.40
CA VAL A 4 6.61 -14.92 -0.54
C VAL A 4 5.36 -14.44 0.19
N TYR A 5 5.11 -14.94 1.40
CA TYR A 5 3.99 -14.46 2.22
C TYR A 5 4.13 -12.98 2.60
N SER A 6 5.32 -12.51 2.97
CA SER A 6 5.53 -11.07 3.24
C SER A 6 5.31 -10.19 2.00
N LEU A 7 5.68 -10.70 0.82
CA LEU A 7 5.48 -9.99 -0.44
C LEU A 7 3.98 -9.91 -0.79
N LEU A 8 3.26 -11.02 -0.69
CA LEU A 8 1.81 -11.07 -0.93
C LEU A 8 1.05 -10.17 0.07
N LEU A 9 1.45 -10.18 1.34
CA LEU A 9 0.83 -9.35 2.37
C LEU A 9 1.09 -7.86 2.11
N GLY A 10 2.31 -7.49 1.73
CA GLY A 10 2.63 -6.11 1.31
C GLY A 10 1.83 -5.66 0.09
N ALA A 11 1.70 -6.52 -0.92
CA ALA A 11 0.91 -6.23 -2.11
C ALA A 11 -0.59 -6.08 -1.80
N ALA A 12 -1.13 -6.96 -0.96
CA ALA A 12 -2.52 -6.88 -0.50
C ALA A 12 -2.79 -5.61 0.31
N LEU A 13 -1.85 -5.21 1.17
CA LEU A 13 -1.93 -3.94 1.89
C LEU A 13 -1.94 -2.76 0.91
N GLY A 14 -1.08 -2.78 -0.11
CA GLY A 14 -1.03 -1.74 -1.15
C GLY A 14 -2.34 -1.61 -1.91
N ALA A 15 -2.89 -2.74 -2.36
CA ALA A 15 -4.19 -2.78 -3.02
C ALA A 15 -5.30 -2.26 -2.11
N SER A 16 -5.34 -2.71 -0.86
CA SER A 16 -6.36 -2.27 0.11
C SER A 16 -6.25 -0.77 0.43
N SER A 17 -5.04 -0.22 0.52
CA SER A 17 -4.86 1.21 0.75
C SER A 17 -5.45 2.05 -0.36
N ILE A 18 -5.30 1.61 -1.62
CA ILE A 18 -5.86 2.27 -2.81
C ILE A 18 -7.39 2.34 -2.73
N PHE A 19 -8.04 1.25 -2.31
CA PHE A 19 -9.49 1.28 -2.18
C PHE A 19 -9.93 2.14 -0.99
N VAL A 20 -9.35 1.91 0.19
CA VAL A 20 -9.78 2.57 1.44
C VAL A 20 -9.62 4.08 1.39
N TYR A 21 -8.57 4.61 0.76
CA TYR A 21 -8.40 6.07 0.66
C TYR A 21 -9.50 6.72 -0.19
N SER A 22 -9.93 6.05 -1.27
CA SER A 22 -10.92 6.59 -2.22
C SER A 22 -12.34 6.53 -1.66
N PHE A 23 -12.67 5.51 -0.86
CA PHE A 23 -14.03 5.32 -0.32
C PHE A 23 -14.44 6.34 0.76
N TYR A 24 -13.50 6.86 1.57
CA TYR A 24 -13.85 7.72 2.72
C TYR A 24 -12.95 8.96 2.89
N PRO A 25 -12.92 9.94 1.97
CA PRO A 25 -12.18 11.18 2.19
C PRO A 25 -12.67 11.96 3.42
N PRO A 26 -11.79 12.53 4.28
CA PRO A 26 -10.32 12.40 4.36
C PRO A 26 -9.84 11.26 5.28
N VAL A 27 -10.76 10.61 6.02
CA VAL A 27 -10.45 9.59 7.05
C VAL A 27 -9.79 8.35 6.44
N GLY A 28 -10.15 8.02 5.21
CA GLY A 28 -9.65 6.89 4.43
C GLY A 28 -8.15 6.95 4.21
N LEU A 29 -7.58 8.14 4.00
CA LEU A 29 -6.13 8.30 3.89
C LEU A 29 -5.44 7.92 5.19
N ILE A 30 -5.90 8.47 6.32
CA ILE A 30 -5.34 8.18 7.64
C ILE A 30 -5.47 6.69 7.96
N LEU A 31 -6.65 6.10 7.70
CA LEU A 31 -6.88 4.66 7.88
C LEU A 31 -5.96 3.82 7.00
N SER A 32 -5.76 4.20 5.73
CA SER A 32 -4.89 3.48 4.81
C SER A 32 -3.44 3.45 5.28
N LEU A 33 -2.92 4.59 5.78
CA LEU A 33 -1.57 4.70 6.31
C LEU A 33 -1.40 3.93 7.62
N LEU A 34 -2.37 4.03 8.54
CA LEU A 34 -2.35 3.28 9.79
C LEU A 34 -2.43 1.78 9.54
N ALA A 35 -3.34 1.33 8.69
CA ALA A 35 -3.49 -0.09 8.34
C ALA A 35 -2.21 -0.63 7.68
N THR A 36 -1.60 0.13 6.77
CA THR A 36 -0.33 -0.24 6.15
C THR A 36 0.79 -0.33 7.19
N GLY A 37 0.93 0.68 8.05
CA GLY A 37 1.94 0.71 9.10
C GLY A 37 1.80 -0.47 10.08
N VAL A 38 0.59 -0.74 10.54
CA VAL A 38 0.28 -1.89 11.42
C VAL A 38 0.52 -3.21 10.69
N GLY A 39 0.12 -3.33 9.42
CA GLY A 39 0.29 -4.54 8.62
C GLY A 39 1.76 -4.90 8.36
N ILE A 40 2.59 -3.92 7.99
CA ILE A 40 4.04 -4.10 7.82
C ILE A 40 4.71 -4.37 9.18
N TRP A 41 4.27 -3.69 10.25
CA TRP A 41 4.78 -3.95 11.60
C TRP A 41 4.47 -5.38 12.06
N ALA A 42 3.23 -5.83 11.89
CA ALA A 42 2.75 -7.17 12.24
C ALA A 42 3.51 -8.24 11.44
N THR A 43 3.74 -8.02 10.14
CA THR A 43 4.56 -8.87 9.26
C THR A 43 5.94 -9.16 9.85
N GLY A 44 6.63 -8.14 10.37
CA GLY A 44 7.93 -8.34 11.00
C GLY A 44 7.86 -9.04 12.37
N ARG A 45 6.75 -8.92 13.10
CA ARG A 45 6.55 -9.58 14.39
C ARG A 45 6.16 -11.05 14.24
N LEU A 46 5.36 -11.38 13.23
CA LEU A 46 4.95 -12.74 12.88
C LEU A 46 6.13 -13.63 12.44
N TRP A 47 7.08 -13.08 11.68
CA TRP A 47 8.17 -13.87 11.10
C TRP A 47 9.57 -13.58 11.68
N GLY A 48 9.69 -12.64 12.63
CA GLY A 48 10.87 -12.47 13.49
C GLY A 48 12.14 -11.91 12.81
N LYS A 49 12.08 -11.48 11.54
CA LYS A 49 13.23 -10.87 10.83
C LYS A 49 12.86 -9.51 10.24
N ARG A 50 13.77 -8.54 10.36
CA ARG A 50 13.61 -7.19 9.75
C ARG A 50 13.50 -7.24 8.23
N ALA A 51 14.13 -8.22 7.58
CA ALA A 51 14.08 -8.39 6.12
C ALA A 51 12.65 -8.54 5.58
N TYR A 52 11.74 -9.20 6.31
CA TYR A 52 10.34 -9.37 5.86
C TYR A 52 9.54 -8.06 5.88
N LYS A 53 9.89 -7.12 6.79
CA LYS A 53 9.31 -5.78 6.77
C LYS A 53 9.69 -5.02 5.50
N ILE A 54 10.97 -5.14 5.11
CA ILE A 54 11.51 -4.49 3.91
C ILE A 54 10.87 -5.07 2.65
N ILE A 55 10.72 -6.40 2.57
CA ILE A 55 10.06 -7.06 1.42
C ILE A 55 8.59 -6.62 1.32
N ALA A 56 7.87 -6.57 2.45
CA ALA A 56 6.49 -6.13 2.48
C ALA A 56 6.34 -4.64 2.11
N SER A 57 7.24 -3.77 2.58
CA SER A 57 7.21 -2.35 2.23
C SER A 57 7.54 -2.10 0.76
N ILE A 58 8.49 -2.84 0.18
CA ILE A 58 8.80 -2.76 -1.25
C ILE A 58 7.59 -3.23 -2.08
N ALA A 59 6.96 -4.34 -1.69
CA ALA A 59 5.77 -4.84 -2.37
C ALA A 59 4.61 -3.83 -2.31
N TRP A 60 4.39 -3.22 -1.15
CA TRP A 60 3.41 -2.15 -0.97
C TRP A 60 3.70 -0.96 -1.90
N ALA A 61 4.94 -0.46 -1.89
CA ALA A 61 5.35 0.70 -2.68
C ALA A 61 5.17 0.45 -4.19
N MET A 62 5.55 -0.74 -4.68
CA MET A 62 5.35 -1.10 -6.08
C MET A 62 3.87 -1.07 -6.50
N VAL A 63 2.96 -1.55 -5.64
CA VAL A 63 1.52 -1.55 -5.93
C VAL A 63 0.96 -0.14 -5.94
N VAL A 64 1.29 0.68 -4.94
CA VAL A 64 0.81 2.08 -4.83
C VAL A 64 1.33 2.94 -5.98
N LEU A 65 2.63 2.84 -6.30
CA LEU A 65 3.22 3.58 -7.43
C LEU A 65 2.62 3.13 -8.75
N ARG A 66 2.41 1.82 -8.96
CA ARG A 66 1.78 1.31 -10.19
C ARG A 66 0.37 1.85 -10.38
N ALA A 67 -0.38 2.03 -9.29
CA ALA A 67 -1.75 2.54 -9.32
C ALA A 67 -1.86 4.03 -9.71
N GLY A 68 -0.75 4.77 -9.64
CA GLY A 68 -0.65 6.15 -10.15
C GLY A 68 -0.40 6.27 -11.66
N PHE A 69 -0.10 5.17 -12.36
CA PHE A 69 0.05 5.16 -13.82
C PHE A 69 -1.26 4.74 -14.51
N PRO A 70 -1.57 5.27 -15.70
CA PRO A 70 -2.78 4.91 -16.43
C PRO A 70 -2.82 3.41 -16.73
N GLY A 71 -4.00 2.82 -16.55
CA GLY A 71 -4.30 1.43 -16.84
C GLY A 71 -4.64 1.17 -18.31
N VAL A 72 -5.15 -0.03 -18.59
CA VAL A 72 -5.51 -0.51 -19.95
C VAL A 72 -6.55 0.39 -20.64
N ASN A 73 -7.39 1.08 -19.86
CA ASN A 73 -8.44 1.98 -20.34
C ASN A 73 -8.15 3.46 -20.05
N GLU A 74 -6.89 3.84 -19.84
CA GLU A 74 -6.49 5.19 -19.37
C GLU A 74 -7.07 5.58 -17.99
N GLU A 75 -7.71 4.64 -17.30
CA GLU A 75 -8.23 4.82 -15.96
C GLU A 75 -7.10 4.77 -14.92
N TYR A 76 -7.17 5.72 -13.99
CA TYR A 76 -6.27 5.79 -12.84
C TYR A 76 -6.95 5.16 -11.63
N LEU A 77 -6.25 4.24 -10.96
CA LEU A 77 -6.70 3.72 -9.66
C LEU A 77 -6.43 4.70 -8.52
N VAL A 78 -5.40 5.54 -8.70
CA VAL A 78 -5.14 6.71 -7.85
C VAL A 78 -5.46 7.97 -8.63
N GLN A 79 -6.57 8.63 -8.25
CA GLN A 79 -7.01 9.86 -8.94
C GLN A 79 -5.97 10.97 -8.75
N GLY A 80 -5.68 11.75 -9.79
CA GLY A 80 -4.73 12.88 -9.75
C GLY A 80 -5.25 14.11 -9.01
N ASP A 81 -6.08 13.93 -7.97
CA ASP A 81 -6.58 15.00 -7.12
C ASP A 81 -5.66 15.20 -5.91
N THR A 82 -5.92 16.23 -5.09
CA THR A 82 -5.09 16.57 -3.92
C THR A 82 -4.91 15.37 -2.98
N LEU A 83 -5.89 14.47 -2.91
CA LEU A 83 -5.87 13.30 -2.04
C LEU A 83 -5.05 12.15 -2.64
N GLY A 84 -5.23 11.80 -3.91
CA GLY A 84 -4.44 10.75 -4.54
C GLY A 84 -2.97 11.14 -4.73
N VAL A 85 -2.69 12.41 -5.04
CA VAL A 85 -1.31 12.95 -5.08
C VAL A 85 -0.63 12.81 -3.72
N SER A 86 -1.36 13.00 -2.61
CA SER A 86 -0.78 12.83 -1.28
C SER A 86 -0.37 11.38 -1.00
N LEU A 87 -1.12 10.38 -1.48
CA LEU A 87 -0.78 8.97 -1.30
C LEU A 87 0.50 8.55 -2.06
N ILE A 88 0.72 9.13 -3.24
CA ILE A 88 1.91 8.87 -4.07
C ILE A 88 3.15 9.56 -3.48
N ASN A 89 2.99 10.79 -2.97
CA ASN A 89 4.08 11.60 -2.44
C ASN A 89 4.46 11.30 -0.97
N PHE A 90 3.81 10.33 -0.32
CA PHE A 90 4.21 9.85 1.02
C PHE A 90 5.45 8.93 1.00
N GLY A 91 6.11 8.79 -0.17
CA GLY A 91 7.38 8.09 -0.36
C GLY A 91 8.60 8.98 -0.18
#